data_AF-A0A914N6L9-F1
#
_entry.id   AF-A0A914N6L9-F1
#
_cell.length_a   1.000
_cell.length_b   1.000
_cell.length_c   1.000
_cell.angle_alpha   90.00
_cell.angle_beta   90.00
_cell.angle_gamma   90.00
#
_symmetry.space_group_name_H-M   'P 1'
#
loop_
_entity.id
_entity.type
_entity.pdbx_description
1 polymer ?
#
loop_
_entity_poly.entity_id
_entity_poly.type
_entity_poly.pdbx_seq_one_letter_code
_entity_poly.pdbx_strand_id
1 'polypeptide(L)'
;MSKVNKGCGNCGSTACRDCAGNLCNAGDNIPYYCLNNDGRSLLECKKPECFISKDSKAGCGTCDEKKIEKSCVDCKDLKCNSKELLAKTIFCYEKLKNGKTNEGKRPCLAKKCFISYDTKIVEQGCGDSPREVKNIQFAVCDKPLCNTKELFDKTLFCFIKDSQKEKYKKAIKQCDKECFISRDANGHLWKGCGSCQGKDIKDCYACKTDYCNEETRVYKQCLDGIYDYSYQGTKPKTCKNKYEDYCYSEIIENNKEKKNINIFTFL
;
A
#
# COMPACT_ATOMS: atom_id res chain seq x y z
N MET A 1 11.19 -0.45 28.92
CA MET A 1 11.94 -0.96 30.09
C MET A 1 11.45 -0.20 31.28
N SER A 2 10.76 -0.90 32.17
CA SER A 2 10.20 -0.36 33.41
C SER A 2 11.31 0.09 34.37
N LYS A 3 11.13 1.26 34.98
CA LYS A 3 12.05 1.84 35.95
C LYS A 3 11.78 1.25 37.33
N VAL A 4 12.82 0.75 37.99
CA VAL A 4 12.73 0.25 39.36
C VAL A 4 12.83 1.45 40.31
N ASN A 5 11.80 1.66 41.13
CA ASN A 5 11.85 2.62 42.22
C ASN A 5 12.24 1.90 43.52
N LYS A 6 13.21 2.47 44.24
CA LYS A 6 13.70 1.97 45.53
C LYS A 6 13.33 3.00 46.60
N GLY A 7 12.95 2.54 47.79
CA GLY A 7 12.57 3.43 48.89
C GLY A 7 12.46 2.68 50.21
N CYS A 8 12.09 3.41 51.25
CA CYS A 8 11.81 2.90 52.59
C CYS A 8 10.30 2.85 52.83
N GLY A 9 9.84 1.94 53.71
CA GLY A 9 8.44 1.79 54.08
C GLY A 9 7.79 0.53 53.50
N ASN A 10 6.49 0.37 53.74
CA ASN A 10 5.72 -0.78 53.28
C ASN A 10 5.31 -0.64 51.81
N CYS A 11 5.27 -1.77 51.11
CA CYS A 11 4.77 -1.83 49.75
C CYS A 11 3.30 -1.42 49.60
N GLY A 12 3.06 -0.36 48.82
CA GLY A 12 1.70 0.13 48.50
C GLY A 12 1.10 -0.39 47.19
N SER A 13 1.81 -1.28 46.47
CA SER A 13 1.34 -1.80 45.18
C SER A 13 1.62 -3.29 45.03
N THR A 14 0.85 -3.96 44.17
CA THR A 14 0.97 -5.39 43.87
C THR A 14 2.25 -5.76 43.11
N ALA A 15 2.97 -4.79 42.55
CA ALA A 15 4.28 -4.99 41.91
C ALA A 15 5.46 -4.62 42.83
N CYS A 16 5.18 -4.34 44.10
CA CYS A 16 6.19 -4.01 45.11
C CYS A 16 6.44 -5.25 45.98
N ARG A 17 7.71 -5.47 46.37
CA ARG A 17 8.11 -6.51 47.31
C ARG A 17 8.76 -5.90 48.52
N ASP A 18 8.26 -6.28 49.69
CA ASP A 18 8.95 -6.03 50.94
C ASP A 18 10.15 -6.99 51.03
N CYS A 19 11.23 -6.53 51.64
CA CYS A 19 12.41 -7.35 51.91
C CYS A 19 12.91 -7.08 53.33
N ALA A 20 13.44 -8.11 53.97
CA ALA A 20 14.01 -8.02 55.31
C ALA A 20 15.54 -8.11 55.22
N GLY A 21 16.23 -7.08 55.72
CA GLY A 21 17.70 -7.01 55.77
C GLY A 21 18.26 -5.66 55.34
N ASN A 22 19.52 -5.40 55.69
CA ASN A 22 20.22 -4.18 55.29
C ASN A 22 20.42 -4.17 53.78
N LEU A 23 20.01 -3.08 53.11
CA LEU A 23 20.17 -2.88 51.66
C LEU A 23 19.55 -4.00 50.80
N CYS A 24 18.54 -4.72 51.30
CA CYS A 24 17.88 -5.82 50.56
C CYS A 24 17.14 -5.35 49.29
N ASN A 25 16.92 -4.04 49.12
CA ASN A 25 16.39 -3.40 47.93
C ASN A 25 17.48 -3.04 46.89
N ALA A 26 18.68 -3.63 46.99
CA ALA A 26 19.81 -3.43 46.08
C ALA A 26 19.46 -3.78 44.61
N GLY A 27 18.50 -4.67 44.37
CA GLY A 27 17.85 -4.85 43.07
C GLY A 27 18.22 -6.14 42.33
N ASP A 28 18.84 -7.11 43.01
CA ASP A 28 19.07 -8.43 42.44
C ASP A 28 17.75 -9.23 42.44
N ASN A 29 17.41 -9.86 41.31
CA ASN A 29 16.19 -10.67 41.11
C ASN A 29 14.85 -9.94 41.23
N ILE A 30 14.74 -8.74 40.65
CA ILE A 30 13.44 -8.06 40.53
C ILE A 30 12.57 -8.80 39.50
N PRO A 31 11.38 -9.28 39.88
CA PRO A 31 10.50 -9.96 38.94
C PRO A 31 9.89 -9.00 37.92
N TYR A 32 9.50 -9.57 36.78
CA TYR A 32 8.71 -8.88 35.77
C TYR A 32 7.22 -9.14 36.01
N TYR A 33 6.36 -8.30 35.43
CA TYR A 33 4.93 -8.39 35.67
C TYR A 33 4.13 -8.24 34.37
N CYS A 34 3.39 -9.28 34.02
CA CYS A 34 2.44 -9.30 32.92
C CYS A 34 1.01 -9.26 33.46
N LEU A 35 0.04 -8.95 32.60
CA LEU A 35 -1.37 -9.18 32.88
C LEU A 35 -1.69 -10.68 32.80
N ASN A 36 -2.51 -11.15 33.72
CA ASN A 36 -3.08 -12.50 33.71
C ASN A 36 -4.25 -12.58 32.69
N ASN A 37 -4.81 -13.78 32.49
CA ASN A 37 -5.93 -14.04 31.57
C ASN A 37 -7.18 -13.18 31.83
N ASP A 38 -7.39 -12.74 33.07
CA ASP A 38 -8.51 -11.83 33.41
C ASP A 38 -8.30 -10.39 32.87
N GLY A 39 -7.10 -10.08 32.38
CA GLY A 39 -6.70 -8.77 31.87
C GLY A 39 -6.59 -7.67 32.93
N ARG A 40 -6.62 -8.03 34.22
CA ARG A 40 -6.63 -7.08 35.35
C ARG A 40 -5.56 -7.43 36.38
N SER A 41 -5.49 -8.71 36.77
CA SER A 41 -4.55 -9.18 37.78
C SER A 41 -3.13 -9.23 37.23
N LEU A 42 -2.17 -8.98 38.12
CA LEU A 42 -0.76 -9.12 37.80
C LEU A 42 -0.31 -10.57 37.97
N LEU A 43 0.51 -11.01 37.02
CA LEU A 43 1.23 -12.27 37.06
C LEU A 43 2.72 -11.98 37.14
N GLU A 44 3.38 -12.54 38.16
CA GLU A 44 4.82 -12.43 38.33
C GLU A 44 5.57 -13.36 37.35
N CYS A 45 6.60 -12.83 36.69
CA CYS A 45 7.32 -13.49 35.61
C CYS A 45 8.83 -13.47 35.84
N LYS A 46 9.50 -14.58 35.48
CA LYS A 46 10.97 -14.71 35.51
C LYS A 46 11.67 -13.93 34.39
N LYS A 47 10.94 -13.60 33.33
CA LYS A 47 11.44 -12.92 32.13
C LYS A 47 10.50 -11.76 31.75
N PRO A 48 10.99 -10.73 31.03
CA PRO A 48 10.20 -9.55 30.67
C PRO A 48 9.14 -9.80 29.59
N GLU A 49 9.21 -10.92 28.87
CA GLU A 49 8.26 -11.24 27.82
C GLU A 49 6.86 -11.51 28.38
N CYS A 50 5.88 -10.82 27.80
CA CYS A 50 4.46 -11.05 28.00
C CYS A 50 3.80 -11.35 26.66
N PHE A 51 2.71 -12.11 26.69
CA PHE A 51 1.88 -12.36 25.51
C PHE A 51 0.41 -12.07 25.79
N ILE A 52 -0.34 -11.72 24.74
CA ILE A 52 -1.81 -11.72 24.72
C ILE A 52 -2.30 -12.20 23.36
N SER A 53 -3.40 -12.96 23.35
CA SER A 53 -4.00 -13.51 22.14
C SER A 53 -5.51 -13.31 22.05
N LYS A 54 -6.04 -13.47 20.83
CA LYS A 54 -7.47 -13.32 20.54
C LYS A 54 -8.37 -14.37 21.20
N ASP A 55 -7.83 -15.49 21.67
CA ASP A 55 -8.55 -16.46 22.52
C ASP A 55 -8.56 -16.07 24.01
N SER A 56 -8.25 -14.81 24.33
CA SER A 56 -8.21 -14.26 25.69
C SER A 56 -7.20 -14.95 26.62
N LYS A 57 -6.15 -15.56 26.06
CA LYS A 57 -4.99 -16.00 26.85
C LYS A 57 -4.00 -14.84 26.98
N ALA A 58 -3.43 -14.70 28.17
CA ALA A 58 -2.43 -13.69 28.49
C ALA A 58 -1.55 -14.17 29.64
N GLY A 59 -0.27 -13.79 29.63
CA GLY A 59 0.63 -14.08 30.74
C GLY A 59 2.10 -13.94 30.37
N CYS A 60 2.96 -14.61 31.15
CA CYS A 60 4.40 -14.61 30.95
C CYS A 60 4.83 -15.46 29.73
N GLY A 61 5.89 -15.05 29.06
CA GLY A 61 6.50 -15.73 27.92
C GLY A 61 6.03 -15.16 26.58
N THR A 62 6.35 -15.89 25.51
CA THR A 62 5.97 -15.51 24.14
C THR A 62 4.86 -16.39 23.59
N CYS A 63 4.16 -15.93 22.56
CA CYS A 63 3.15 -16.72 21.86
C CYS A 63 3.69 -18.04 21.29
N ASP A 64 4.95 -18.06 20.82
CA ASP A 64 5.58 -19.27 20.27
C ASP A 64 5.86 -20.28 21.40
N GLU A 65 6.42 -19.82 22.52
CA GLU A 65 6.64 -20.67 23.71
C GLU A 65 5.33 -21.30 24.20
N LYS A 66 4.21 -20.57 24.09
CA LYS A 66 2.88 -21.01 24.50
C LYS A 66 2.11 -21.76 23.41
N LYS A 67 2.67 -21.90 22.21
CA LYS A 67 2.04 -22.57 21.06
C LYS A 67 0.63 -22.04 20.78
N ILE A 68 0.48 -20.72 20.76
CA ILE A 68 -0.81 -20.08 20.51
C ILE A 68 -1.17 -20.18 19.03
N GLU A 69 -2.26 -20.88 18.73
CA GLU A 69 -2.74 -21.10 17.36
C GLU A 69 -3.52 -19.92 16.77
N LYS A 70 -3.99 -19.02 17.63
CA LYS A 70 -4.70 -17.79 17.26
C LYS A 70 -3.73 -16.61 17.20
N SER A 71 -4.20 -15.51 16.64
CA SER A 71 -3.47 -14.23 16.58
C SER A 71 -3.01 -13.81 17.96
N CYS A 72 -1.72 -13.56 18.09
CA CYS A 72 -1.06 -13.33 19.36
C CYS A 72 0.07 -12.32 19.23
N VAL A 73 0.22 -11.48 20.24
CA VAL A 73 1.18 -10.38 20.31
C VAL A 73 2.12 -10.60 21.49
N ASP A 74 3.42 -10.48 21.24
CA ASP A 74 4.45 -10.41 22.26
C ASP A 74 4.76 -8.96 22.61
N CYS A 75 5.06 -8.68 23.87
CA CYS A 75 5.53 -7.37 24.31
C CYS A 75 6.48 -7.49 25.50
N LYS A 76 7.18 -6.40 25.81
CA LYS A 76 8.20 -6.33 26.87
C LYS A 76 8.05 -5.06 27.68
N ASP A 77 7.11 -5.04 28.62
CA ASP A 77 7.04 -4.01 29.67
C ASP A 77 6.00 -4.42 30.74
N LEU A 78 5.94 -3.65 31.85
CA LEU A 78 4.93 -3.81 32.89
C LEU A 78 3.53 -3.73 32.29
N LYS A 79 2.73 -4.79 32.45
CA LYS A 79 1.32 -4.86 31.99
C LYS A 79 1.14 -4.58 30.50
N CYS A 80 2.16 -4.82 29.67
CA CYS A 80 2.11 -4.46 28.25
C CYS A 80 1.10 -5.28 27.43
N ASN A 81 0.79 -6.51 27.88
CA ASN A 81 -0.04 -7.48 27.18
C ASN A 81 -1.54 -7.21 27.40
N SER A 82 -1.96 -5.98 27.08
CA SER A 82 -3.33 -5.50 27.28
C SER A 82 -4.23 -5.78 26.06
N LYS A 83 -5.54 -5.79 26.29
CA LYS A 83 -6.52 -5.87 25.19
C LYS A 83 -6.40 -4.71 24.20
N GLU A 84 -5.95 -3.55 24.67
CA GLU A 84 -5.69 -2.38 23.83
C GLU A 84 -4.52 -2.64 22.85
N LEU A 85 -3.44 -3.27 23.32
CA LEU A 85 -2.33 -3.68 22.44
C LEU A 85 -2.86 -4.59 21.32
N LEU A 86 -3.67 -5.58 21.67
CA LEU A 86 -4.25 -6.52 20.70
C LEU A 86 -5.16 -5.80 19.68
N ALA A 87 -5.97 -4.83 20.12
CA ALA A 87 -6.87 -4.06 19.26
C ALA A 87 -6.15 -3.11 18.30
N LYS A 88 -5.02 -2.53 18.72
CA LYS A 88 -4.17 -1.67 17.89
C LYS A 88 -3.24 -2.45 16.95
N THR A 89 -3.11 -3.76 17.16
CA THR A 89 -2.21 -4.59 16.37
C THR A 89 -2.84 -4.95 15.03
N ILE A 90 -2.08 -4.74 13.96
CA ILE A 90 -2.48 -5.12 12.61
C ILE A 90 -2.12 -6.60 12.40
N PHE A 91 -3.14 -7.43 12.24
CA PHE A 91 -3.03 -8.78 11.70
C PHE A 91 -3.54 -8.76 10.27
N CYS A 92 -2.92 -9.55 9.39
CA CYS A 92 -3.36 -9.69 8.00
C CYS A 92 -3.95 -11.08 7.81
N TYR A 93 -4.83 -11.23 6.83
CA TYR A 93 -5.13 -12.56 6.31
C TYR A 93 -3.90 -13.11 5.59
N GLU A 94 -3.65 -14.40 5.77
CA GLU A 94 -2.58 -15.15 5.13
C GLU A 94 -3.17 -16.25 4.26
N LYS A 95 -2.74 -16.30 3.00
CA LYS A 95 -3.14 -17.34 2.06
C LYS A 95 -2.08 -17.54 0.98
N LEU A 96 -1.77 -18.81 0.73
CA LEU A 96 -1.01 -19.28 -0.42
C LEU A 96 -1.92 -20.14 -1.32
N LYS A 97 -1.52 -20.28 -2.59
CA LYS A 97 -2.25 -20.87 -3.74
C LYS A 97 -3.28 -21.96 -3.34
N ASN A 98 -4.54 -21.78 -3.76
CA ASN A 98 -5.67 -22.72 -3.60
C ASN A 98 -6.11 -23.12 -2.17
N GLY A 99 -5.64 -22.46 -1.10
CA GLY A 99 -5.98 -22.82 0.29
C GLY A 99 -7.15 -22.05 0.97
N LYS A 100 -7.49 -22.44 2.21
CA LYS A 100 -8.41 -21.73 3.11
C LYS A 100 -7.72 -20.46 3.65
N THR A 101 -8.40 -19.31 3.56
CA THR A 101 -7.88 -18.05 4.13
C THR A 101 -7.94 -18.14 5.65
N ASN A 102 -6.81 -17.89 6.32
CA ASN A 102 -6.74 -17.81 7.77
C ASN A 102 -6.20 -16.45 8.20
N GLU A 103 -6.60 -16.01 9.38
CA GLU A 103 -5.96 -14.87 10.02
C GLU A 103 -4.53 -15.23 10.42
N GLY A 104 -3.57 -14.34 10.13
CA GLY A 104 -2.17 -14.52 10.50
C GLY A 104 -1.98 -14.60 12.02
N LYS A 105 -1.15 -15.54 12.46
CA LYS A 105 -0.93 -15.79 13.90
C LYS A 105 -0.12 -14.67 14.57
N ARG A 106 0.65 -13.92 13.80
CA ARG A 106 1.58 -12.91 14.31
C ARG A 106 1.27 -11.50 13.77
N PRO A 107 1.67 -10.44 14.50
CA PRO A 107 1.50 -9.06 14.06
C PRO A 107 2.19 -8.80 12.73
N CYS A 108 1.55 -8.03 11.88
CA CYS A 108 2.20 -7.50 10.69
C CYS A 108 3.10 -6.32 11.05
N LEU A 109 4.42 -6.57 11.13
CA LEU A 109 5.42 -5.55 11.47
C LEU A 109 5.46 -4.39 10.47
N ALA A 110 5.17 -4.66 9.19
CA ALA A 110 5.08 -3.64 8.14
C ALA A 110 3.87 -2.71 8.30
N LYS A 111 2.92 -3.05 9.19
CA LYS A 111 1.65 -2.33 9.41
C LYS A 111 0.79 -2.19 8.14
N LYS A 112 1.01 -3.07 7.17
CA LYS A 112 0.32 -3.08 5.89
C LYS A 112 0.04 -4.51 5.47
N CYS A 113 -1.16 -4.74 4.97
CA CYS A 113 -1.58 -6.01 4.42
C CYS A 113 -1.74 -5.87 2.92
N PHE A 114 -1.49 -6.96 2.18
CA PHE A 114 -1.74 -7.03 0.76
C PHE A 114 -2.68 -8.18 0.41
N ILE A 115 -3.40 -8.02 -0.71
CA ILE A 115 -4.10 -9.09 -1.41
C ILE A 115 -3.82 -8.98 -2.90
N SER A 116 -3.42 -10.09 -3.51
CA SER A 116 -3.39 -10.30 -4.95
C SER A 116 -4.40 -11.38 -5.31
N TYR A 117 -5.20 -11.14 -6.34
CA TYR A 117 -6.25 -12.04 -6.77
C TYR A 117 -6.22 -12.20 -8.29
N ASP A 118 -6.11 -13.44 -8.72
CA ASP A 118 -6.35 -13.94 -10.07
C ASP A 118 -7.27 -15.17 -9.93
N THR A 119 -8.10 -15.43 -10.94
CA THR A 119 -8.99 -16.60 -11.05
C THR A 119 -8.36 -17.94 -10.66
N LYS A 120 -7.04 -18.06 -10.75
CA LYS A 120 -6.25 -19.26 -10.40
C LYS A 120 -5.39 -19.12 -9.15
N ILE A 121 -5.11 -17.90 -8.69
CA ILE A 121 -4.13 -17.64 -7.64
C ILE A 121 -4.62 -16.53 -6.71
N VAL A 122 -4.60 -16.80 -5.41
CA VAL A 122 -4.79 -15.79 -4.38
C VAL A 122 -3.57 -15.80 -3.47
N GLU A 123 -2.93 -14.66 -3.35
CA GLU A 123 -1.85 -14.43 -2.39
C GLU A 123 -2.24 -13.30 -1.45
N GLN A 124 -2.20 -13.56 -0.14
CA GLN A 124 -2.53 -12.59 0.90
C GLN A 124 -1.48 -12.65 1.99
N GLY A 125 -1.09 -11.51 2.54
CA GLY A 125 -0.19 -11.49 3.68
C GLY A 125 0.19 -10.11 4.17
N CYS A 126 1.20 -10.10 5.03
CA CYS A 126 1.83 -8.89 5.56
C CYS A 126 2.88 -8.32 4.60
N GLY A 127 2.78 -7.03 4.35
CA GLY A 127 3.70 -6.24 3.54
C GLY A 127 2.99 -5.38 2.49
N ASP A 128 3.81 -4.80 1.61
CA ASP A 128 3.39 -3.80 0.62
C ASP A 128 3.25 -4.40 -0.79
N SER A 129 3.53 -5.69 -0.94
CA SER A 129 3.45 -6.41 -2.20
C SER A 129 3.40 -7.93 -2.00
N PRO A 130 2.85 -8.68 -2.97
CA PRO A 130 3.03 -10.12 -3.05
C PRO A 130 4.51 -10.51 -3.14
N ARG A 131 4.83 -11.69 -2.61
CA ARG A 131 6.17 -12.28 -2.57
C ARG A 131 6.34 -13.37 -3.62
N GLU A 132 5.31 -14.18 -3.84
CA GLU A 132 5.39 -15.33 -4.75
C GLU A 132 4.89 -14.99 -6.15
N VAL A 133 3.79 -14.25 -6.26
CA VAL A 133 3.25 -13.85 -7.57
C VAL A 133 3.88 -12.56 -8.06
N LYS A 134 4.42 -12.61 -9.28
CA LYS A 134 4.94 -11.44 -9.98
C LYS A 134 3.98 -11.06 -11.10
N ASN A 135 3.88 -9.75 -11.37
CA ASN A 135 3.06 -9.20 -12.46
C ASN A 135 1.55 -9.48 -12.34
N ILE A 136 1.06 -9.78 -11.14
CA ILE A 136 -0.38 -9.90 -10.85
C ILE A 136 -0.80 -8.69 -10.03
N GLN A 137 -2.02 -8.22 -10.30
CA GLN A 137 -2.56 -7.06 -9.62
C GLN A 137 -2.73 -7.31 -8.13
N PHE A 138 -2.52 -6.27 -7.34
CA PHE A 138 -2.68 -6.36 -5.89
C PHE A 138 -3.11 -5.03 -5.28
N ALA A 139 -3.84 -5.16 -4.18
CA ALA A 139 -4.28 -4.08 -3.32
C ALA A 139 -3.52 -4.13 -1.99
N VAL A 140 -3.35 -2.97 -1.36
CA VAL A 140 -2.72 -2.78 -0.04
C VAL A 140 -3.62 -1.96 0.87
N CYS A 141 -3.54 -2.25 2.17
CA CYS A 141 -4.34 -1.57 3.19
C CYS A 141 -3.63 -1.63 4.55
N ASP A 142 -4.04 -0.77 5.49
CA ASP A 142 -3.36 -0.51 6.76
C ASP A 142 -4.26 -0.76 7.99
N LYS A 143 -5.38 -1.45 7.80
CA LYS A 143 -6.32 -1.82 8.87
C LYS A 143 -6.18 -3.31 9.23
N PRO A 144 -6.52 -3.74 10.45
CA PRO A 144 -6.55 -5.16 10.79
C PRO A 144 -7.48 -5.93 9.84
N LEU A 145 -7.00 -7.06 9.32
CA LEU A 145 -7.76 -8.00 8.48
C LEU A 145 -8.39 -7.35 7.24
N CYS A 146 -7.75 -6.30 6.71
CA CYS A 146 -8.31 -5.50 5.62
C CYS A 146 -8.12 -6.11 4.23
N ASN A 147 -7.16 -7.03 4.07
CA ASN A 147 -6.76 -7.58 2.78
C ASN A 147 -7.73 -8.66 2.28
N THR A 148 -9.00 -8.33 2.12
CA THR A 148 -10.08 -9.23 1.69
C THR A 148 -10.31 -9.19 0.18
N LYS A 149 -11.05 -10.17 -0.36
CA LYS A 149 -11.49 -10.12 -1.77
C LYS A 149 -12.32 -8.85 -2.05
N GLU A 150 -13.15 -8.45 -1.09
CA GLU A 150 -13.94 -7.22 -1.20
C GLU A 150 -13.06 -5.97 -1.38
N LEU A 151 -11.93 -5.87 -0.66
CA LEU A 151 -10.96 -4.80 -0.89
C LEU A 151 -10.49 -4.83 -2.35
N PHE A 152 -10.05 -6.00 -2.83
CA PHE A 152 -9.56 -6.15 -4.20
C PHE A 152 -10.62 -5.77 -5.24
N ASP A 153 -11.86 -6.27 -5.09
CA ASP A 153 -12.95 -6.00 -6.03
C ASP A 153 -13.36 -4.51 -6.07
N LYS A 154 -13.15 -3.77 -4.98
CA LYS A 154 -13.42 -2.32 -4.88
C LYS A 154 -12.21 -1.45 -5.21
N THR A 155 -11.06 -2.06 -5.48
CA THR A 155 -9.82 -1.35 -5.71
C THR A 155 -9.76 -0.81 -7.13
N LEU A 156 -9.38 0.45 -7.28
CA LEU A 156 -9.20 1.08 -8.59
C LEU A 156 -7.86 0.66 -9.21
N PHE A 157 -7.90 0.15 -10.44
CA PHE A 157 -6.71 -0.10 -11.27
C PHE A 157 -6.73 0.73 -12.56
N CYS A 158 -5.61 1.39 -12.86
CA CYS A 158 -5.48 2.27 -14.03
C CYS A 158 -4.53 1.70 -15.08
N PHE A 159 -4.55 2.24 -16.31
CA PHE A 159 -3.43 2.07 -17.23
C PHE A 159 -2.25 2.95 -16.82
N ILE A 160 -1.03 2.41 -16.88
CA ILE A 160 0.23 3.11 -16.59
C ILE A 160 1.20 2.97 -17.77
N LYS A 161 2.08 3.96 -17.94
CA LYS A 161 3.17 3.90 -18.92
C LYS A 161 4.23 2.89 -18.47
N ASP A 162 4.64 1.98 -19.35
CA ASP A 162 5.77 1.10 -19.10
C ASP A 162 7.08 1.90 -19.20
N SER A 163 7.99 1.75 -18.24
CA SER A 163 9.28 2.46 -18.23
C SER A 163 10.24 2.00 -19.31
N GLN A 164 9.97 0.86 -19.96
CA GLN A 164 10.85 0.26 -20.97
C GLN A 164 10.23 0.16 -22.38
N LYS A 165 8.95 0.49 -22.56
CA LYS A 165 8.25 0.43 -23.87
C LYS A 165 7.24 1.56 -23.99
N GLU A 166 7.01 2.06 -25.21
CA GLU A 166 5.87 2.93 -25.54
C GLU A 166 4.50 2.21 -25.47
N LYS A 167 4.39 1.11 -24.71
CA LYS A 167 3.16 0.34 -24.55
C LYS A 167 2.63 0.50 -23.14
N TYR A 168 1.38 0.95 -23.02
CA TYR A 168 0.68 1.08 -21.74
C TYR A 168 0.29 -0.30 -21.20
N LYS A 169 0.41 -0.50 -19.89
CA LYS A 169 0.07 -1.74 -19.19
C LYS A 169 -0.93 -1.48 -18.06
N LYS A 170 -1.63 -2.53 -17.64
CA LYS A 170 -2.46 -2.49 -16.43
C LYS A 170 -1.57 -2.26 -15.21
N ALA A 171 -1.95 -1.33 -14.33
CA ALA A 171 -1.26 -1.12 -13.08
C ALA A 171 -1.27 -2.42 -12.25
N ILE A 172 -0.10 -2.83 -11.81
CA ILE A 172 0.06 -3.98 -10.91
C ILE A 172 -0.41 -3.59 -9.50
N LYS A 173 -0.15 -2.36 -9.06
CA LYS A 173 -0.57 -1.84 -7.76
C LYS A 173 -1.82 -0.97 -7.90
N GLN A 174 -2.66 -0.98 -6.88
CA GLN A 174 -3.82 -0.09 -6.76
C GLN A 174 -3.52 1.40 -6.95
N CYS A 175 -4.53 2.15 -7.39
CA CYS A 175 -4.58 3.61 -7.38
C CYS A 175 -5.55 4.10 -6.28
N ASP A 176 -5.25 5.25 -5.67
CA ASP A 176 -5.97 5.69 -4.46
C ASP A 176 -7.28 6.44 -4.73
N LYS A 177 -7.40 7.17 -5.85
CA LYS A 177 -8.54 8.09 -6.09
C LYS A 177 -9.10 8.04 -7.49
N GLU A 178 -8.24 8.20 -8.49
CA GLU A 178 -8.64 8.30 -9.88
C GLU A 178 -7.49 7.89 -10.80
N CYS A 179 -7.85 7.56 -12.03
CA CYS A 179 -6.96 7.41 -13.16
C CYS A 179 -6.91 8.71 -13.92
N PHE A 180 -5.77 9.05 -14.50
CA PHE A 180 -5.66 10.12 -15.47
C PHE A 180 -5.05 9.63 -16.78
N ILE A 181 -5.40 10.34 -17.84
CA ILE A 181 -4.65 10.39 -19.09
C ILE A 181 -4.47 11.84 -19.48
N SER A 182 -3.26 12.20 -19.92
CA SER A 182 -2.97 13.53 -20.45
C SER A 182 -2.06 13.48 -21.67
N ARG A 183 -2.16 14.51 -22.49
CA ARG A 183 -1.26 14.76 -23.62
C ARG A 183 -0.52 16.07 -23.41
N ASP A 184 0.81 16.04 -23.51
CA ASP A 184 1.62 17.26 -23.41
C ASP A 184 1.58 18.07 -24.71
N ALA A 185 2.21 19.25 -24.72
CA ALA A 185 2.22 20.15 -25.88
C ALA A 185 2.94 19.59 -27.13
N ASN A 186 3.70 18.51 -26.99
CA ASN A 186 4.42 17.85 -28.08
C ASN A 186 3.72 16.56 -28.56
N GLY A 187 2.58 16.23 -27.97
CA GLY A 187 1.78 15.07 -28.35
C GLY A 187 2.04 13.84 -27.50
N HIS A 188 2.96 13.89 -26.52
CA HIS A 188 3.27 12.73 -25.69
C HIS A 188 2.16 12.44 -24.70
N LEU A 189 1.83 11.15 -24.60
CA LEU A 189 0.79 10.66 -23.70
C LEU A 189 1.34 10.17 -22.37
N TRP A 190 0.64 10.57 -21.32
CA TRP A 190 0.90 10.20 -19.94
C TRP A 190 -0.37 9.56 -19.36
N LYS A 191 -0.21 8.41 -18.72
CA LYS A 191 -1.31 7.68 -18.07
C LYS A 191 -0.86 7.23 -16.70
N GLY A 192 -1.72 7.34 -15.70
CA GLY A 192 -1.38 6.86 -14.38
C GLY A 192 -2.48 6.98 -13.34
N CYS A 193 -2.09 6.72 -12.10
CA CYS A 193 -2.88 7.04 -10.92
C CYS A 193 -2.76 8.54 -10.61
N GLY A 194 -3.85 9.16 -10.20
CA GLY A 194 -3.89 10.55 -9.76
C GLY A 194 -4.77 11.42 -10.63
N SER A 195 -4.71 12.71 -10.35
CA SER A 195 -5.59 13.72 -10.92
C SER A 195 -4.99 14.42 -12.13
N CYS A 196 -5.87 14.95 -12.97
CA CYS A 196 -5.47 15.90 -14.00
C CYS A 196 -4.92 17.18 -13.37
N GLN A 197 -3.70 17.54 -13.77
CA GLN A 197 -3.14 18.87 -13.45
C GLN A 197 -3.57 19.93 -14.48
N GLY A 198 -4.00 19.50 -15.68
CA GLY A 198 -4.58 20.38 -16.71
C GLY A 198 -6.07 20.62 -16.50
N LYS A 199 -6.54 21.83 -16.84
CA LYS A 199 -7.97 22.21 -16.73
C LYS A 199 -8.80 21.89 -17.98
N ASP A 200 -8.18 21.59 -19.12
CA ASP A 200 -8.86 21.34 -20.39
C ASP A 200 -8.97 19.83 -20.67
N ILE A 201 -10.20 19.34 -20.85
CA ILE A 201 -10.49 17.95 -21.20
C ILE A 201 -9.83 17.53 -22.52
N LYS A 202 -9.52 18.48 -23.40
CA LYS A 202 -8.77 18.22 -24.64
C LYS A 202 -7.40 17.63 -24.37
N ASP A 203 -6.76 18.04 -23.28
CA ASP A 203 -5.40 17.62 -22.92
C ASP A 203 -5.36 16.67 -21.74
N CYS A 204 -6.41 16.62 -20.91
CA CYS A 204 -6.41 15.76 -19.73
C CYS A 204 -7.80 15.26 -19.35
N TYR A 205 -7.92 13.97 -19.14
CA TYR A 205 -9.13 13.32 -18.66
C TYR A 205 -8.84 12.50 -17.39
N ALA A 206 -9.66 12.70 -16.36
CA ALA A 206 -9.60 11.95 -15.10
C ALA A 206 -10.89 11.18 -14.86
N CYS A 207 -10.80 9.99 -14.27
CA CYS A 207 -11.93 9.08 -14.11
C CYS A 207 -11.72 8.09 -12.95
N LYS A 208 -12.81 7.49 -12.45
CA LYS A 208 -12.84 6.74 -11.18
C LYS A 208 -13.23 5.27 -11.32
N THR A 209 -13.21 4.73 -12.54
CA THR A 209 -13.52 3.33 -12.81
C THR A 209 -12.29 2.63 -13.36
N ASP A 210 -12.23 1.30 -13.23
CA ASP A 210 -11.07 0.54 -13.69
C ASP A 210 -10.75 0.80 -15.16
N TYR A 211 -9.47 1.03 -15.44
CA TYR A 211 -8.90 1.19 -16.77
C TYR A 211 -9.56 2.26 -17.63
N CYS A 212 -10.21 3.24 -17.01
CA CYS A 212 -11.00 4.26 -17.71
C CYS A 212 -10.16 5.28 -18.49
N ASN A 213 -8.85 5.33 -18.25
CA ASN A 213 -7.92 6.29 -18.85
C ASN A 213 -7.39 5.85 -20.22
N GLU A 214 -8.34 5.53 -21.12
CA GLU A 214 -8.07 5.15 -22.52
C GLU A 214 -7.63 6.35 -23.36
N GLU A 215 -6.88 6.09 -24.45
CA GLU A 215 -6.37 7.18 -25.31
C GLU A 215 -7.47 7.99 -25.99
N THR A 216 -8.58 7.32 -26.32
CA THR A 216 -9.79 7.89 -26.92
C THR A 216 -10.42 9.02 -26.09
N ARG A 217 -10.02 9.16 -24.82
CA ARG A 217 -10.56 10.15 -23.89
C ARG A 217 -9.95 11.54 -24.01
N VAL A 218 -8.84 11.70 -24.71
CA VAL A 218 -8.18 13.00 -24.95
C VAL A 218 -8.04 13.26 -26.44
N TYR A 219 -7.86 14.52 -26.80
CA TYR A 219 -7.70 14.92 -28.20
C TYR A 219 -6.31 14.47 -28.68
N LYS A 220 -6.21 14.15 -29.97
CA LYS A 220 -4.91 13.96 -30.63
C LYS A 220 -4.40 15.30 -31.17
N GLN A 221 -3.09 15.39 -31.34
CA GLN A 221 -2.45 16.57 -31.90
C GLN A 221 -2.07 16.30 -33.34
N CYS A 222 -2.50 17.21 -34.22
CA CYS A 222 -2.13 17.19 -35.62
C CYS A 222 -1.20 18.38 -35.92
N LEU A 223 -0.24 18.20 -36.84
CA LEU A 223 0.61 19.27 -37.37
C LEU A 223 -0.22 20.23 -38.19
N ASP A 224 -0.39 21.49 -37.81
CA ASP A 224 -1.22 22.47 -38.52
C ASP A 224 -0.35 23.44 -39.34
N GLY A 225 -0.61 23.55 -40.64
CA GLY A 225 -0.02 24.59 -41.50
C GLY A 225 0.63 24.08 -42.78
N ILE A 226 1.16 25.02 -43.57
CA ILE A 226 1.93 24.74 -44.78
C ILE A 226 3.40 24.61 -44.39
N TYR A 227 3.99 23.46 -44.69
CA TYR A 227 5.39 23.18 -44.43
C TYR A 227 6.18 23.25 -45.73
N ASP A 228 7.20 24.11 -45.72
CA ASP A 228 8.20 24.20 -46.79
C ASP A 228 9.48 23.52 -46.29
N TYR A 229 9.87 22.42 -46.95
CA TYR A 229 11.05 21.62 -46.58
C TYR A 229 12.37 22.39 -46.77
N SER A 230 12.36 23.57 -47.40
CA SER A 230 13.55 24.40 -47.61
C SER A 230 13.94 25.29 -46.41
N TYR A 231 13.09 25.42 -45.39
CA TYR A 231 13.29 26.36 -44.28
C TYR A 231 13.50 25.64 -42.93
N GLN A 232 14.75 25.49 -42.51
CA GLN A 232 15.12 24.98 -41.18
C GLN A 232 15.04 26.12 -40.15
N GLY A 233 13.96 26.24 -39.38
CA GLY A 233 13.97 27.22 -38.28
C GLY A 233 12.71 27.42 -37.45
N THR A 234 11.51 27.08 -37.92
CA THR A 234 10.26 27.32 -37.16
C THR A 234 9.67 26.04 -36.58
N LYS A 235 9.33 26.07 -35.28
CA LYS A 235 8.59 24.97 -34.64
C LYS A 235 7.27 24.75 -35.38
N PRO A 236 6.90 23.48 -35.66
CA PRO A 236 5.62 23.16 -36.29
C PRO A 236 4.46 23.74 -35.48
N LYS A 237 3.53 24.43 -36.13
CA LYS A 237 2.24 24.76 -35.52
C LYS A 237 1.45 23.46 -35.38
N THR A 238 0.63 23.37 -34.34
CA THR A 238 -0.17 22.17 -34.04
C THR A 238 -1.61 22.54 -33.73
N CYS A 239 -2.56 21.72 -34.15
CA CYS A 239 -3.96 21.80 -33.74
C CYS A 239 -4.38 20.55 -32.97
N LYS A 240 -5.51 20.64 -32.25
CA LYS A 240 -6.08 19.51 -31.50
C LYS A 240 -7.32 19.02 -32.22
N ASN A 241 -7.43 17.72 -32.43
CA ASN A 241 -8.60 17.09 -33.03
C ASN A 241 -9.16 15.99 -32.12
N LYS A 242 -10.46 15.69 -32.18
CA LYS A 242 -11.00 14.56 -31.41
C LYS A 242 -10.27 13.28 -31.85
N TYR A 243 -10.21 12.30 -30.97
CA TYR A 243 -9.47 11.07 -31.25
C TYR A 243 -9.95 10.38 -32.54
N GLU A 244 -11.27 10.30 -32.76
CA GLU A 244 -11.90 9.67 -33.93
C GLU A 244 -11.82 10.51 -35.21
N ASP A 245 -11.58 11.82 -35.11
CA ASP A 245 -11.57 12.73 -36.27
C ASP A 245 -10.25 12.62 -37.04
N TYR A 246 -10.22 12.79 -38.35
CA TYR A 246 -8.97 12.59 -39.11
C TYR A 246 -7.98 13.75 -39.01
N CYS A 247 -6.71 13.38 -38.99
CA CYS A 247 -5.59 14.24 -39.35
C CYS A 247 -5.34 14.00 -40.87
N TYR A 248 -5.15 15.03 -41.71
CA TYR A 248 -4.94 14.91 -43.16
C TYR A 248 -3.64 15.58 -43.65
N SER A 249 -3.16 15.25 -44.83
CA SER A 249 -2.10 15.98 -45.54
C SER A 249 -2.44 16.10 -47.01
N GLU A 250 -2.12 17.25 -47.60
CA GLU A 250 -2.42 17.59 -48.99
C GLU A 250 -1.18 18.24 -49.63
N ILE A 251 -0.84 17.81 -50.84
CA ILE A 251 0.25 18.41 -51.63
C ILE A 251 -0.32 19.63 -52.36
N ILE A 252 0.32 20.78 -52.21
CA ILE A 252 -0.03 22.03 -52.91
C ILE A 252 1.18 22.42 -53.78
N GLU A 253 0.97 22.84 -55.03
CA GLU A 253 2.01 23.01 -56.07
C GLU A 253 3.39 23.55 -55.60
N ASN A 254 4.46 23.11 -56.29
CA ASN A 254 5.88 23.41 -56.02
C ASN A 254 6.46 22.82 -54.72
N ASN A 255 6.36 21.50 -54.51
CA ASN A 255 6.95 20.78 -53.36
C ASN A 255 6.51 21.30 -51.98
N LYS A 256 5.39 22.02 -51.89
CA LYS A 256 4.80 22.50 -50.63
C LYS A 256 3.75 21.51 -50.14
N GLU A 257 3.76 21.21 -48.85
CA GLU A 257 2.81 20.27 -48.26
C GLU A 257 2.01 20.97 -47.17
N LYS A 258 0.67 20.96 -47.29
CA LYS A 258 -0.22 21.36 -46.21
C LYS A 258 -0.49 20.15 -45.34
N LYS A 259 -0.09 20.24 -44.08
CA LYS A 259 -0.24 19.17 -43.11
C LYS A 259 -1.31 19.53 -42.07
N ASN A 260 -1.98 18.48 -41.65
CA ASN A 260 -2.81 18.28 -40.48
C ASN A 260 -2.54 16.84 -39.99
N ILE A 261 -1.28 16.40 -39.80
CA ILE A 261 -0.91 14.97 -39.58
C ILE A 261 -0.73 14.63 -38.09
N ASN A 262 -1.14 13.44 -37.64
CA ASN A 262 -0.98 12.98 -36.24
C ASN A 262 0.50 12.86 -35.84
N ILE A 263 0.88 13.40 -34.69
CA ILE A 263 2.25 13.34 -34.18
C ILE A 263 2.43 12.01 -33.43
N PHE A 264 2.71 10.94 -34.17
CA PHE A 264 3.36 9.76 -33.61
C PHE A 264 4.68 9.55 -34.36
N THR A 265 5.78 9.92 -33.70
CA THR A 265 7.18 9.56 -34.01
C THR A 265 7.69 9.90 -35.42
N PHE A 266 8.27 11.09 -35.56
CA PHE A 266 9.47 11.31 -36.37
C PHE A 266 10.55 11.88 -35.45
N LEU A 267 11.22 10.99 -34.71
CA LEU A 267 12.60 11.09 -34.24
C LEU A 267 13.10 9.67 -33.96
#